data_AF-A0AAW1YSB5-F1
#
_entry.id   AF-A0AAW1YSB5-F1
#
_cell.length_a   1.000
_cell.length_b   1.000
_cell.length_c   1.000
_cell.angle_alpha   90.00
_cell.angle_beta   90.00
_cell.angle_gamma   90.00
#
_symmetry.space_group_name_H-M   'P 1'
#
loop_
_entity.id
_entity.type
_entity.pdbx_description
1 polymer ?
#
loop_
_entity_poly.entity_id
_entity_poly.type
_entity_poly.pdbx_seq_one_letter_code
_entity_poly.pdbx_strand_id
1 'polypeptide(L)'
;MEESDSDSSSELDEMAQHMIMCMNIYDYWYSYVDKVPCHTSILSGAEYVQELLNGHPDRIYNSFRMDKHVFQRLCCTLQSLNLLHDDRHVGVQEVVAIFLYIVSYSERMRIAAECFQRSKDTIHCQFKRVLTALCKLSPHIIRPPSQGEIPSEILNNPKYYPYFEKCIGAIDGTHVAAWAPAQKQTSYRGTANDSRVFVAAVTRPENKFPFPNEGYYYVVDAGYTNMPGFLAPYRARRDRLFEDFDVEDMIFEEESTATENLDMSPENLAHMTHVRNEIAEDLWRAFTPNPEIV
;
A
#
# COMPACT_ATOMS: atom_id res chain seq x y z
N MET A 1 61.21 -46.92 -42.78
CA MET A 1 59.82 -46.84 -43.27
C MET A 1 59.00 -46.50 -42.05
N GLU A 2 58.97 -45.22 -41.69
CA GLU A 2 58.23 -44.67 -40.54
C GLU A 2 58.40 -43.15 -40.59
N GLU A 3 57.54 -42.48 -41.38
CA GLU A 3 57.34 -41.02 -41.36
C GLU A 3 56.08 -40.74 -42.20
N SER A 4 54.88 -40.97 -41.63
CA SER A 4 53.62 -40.58 -42.27
C SER A 4 52.39 -40.45 -41.35
N ASP A 5 52.53 -40.48 -40.03
CA ASP A 5 51.37 -40.47 -39.11
C ASP A 5 51.23 -39.20 -38.24
N SER A 6 52.22 -38.29 -38.23
CA SER A 6 52.15 -37.08 -37.38
C SER A 6 51.40 -35.90 -38.01
N ASP A 7 51.42 -35.77 -39.34
CA ASP A 7 50.90 -34.59 -40.06
C ASP A 7 49.35 -34.61 -40.17
N SER A 8 48.78 -35.81 -40.23
CA SER A 8 47.32 -36.02 -40.31
C SER A 8 46.60 -35.67 -39.01
N SER A 9 47.25 -35.83 -37.85
CA SER A 9 46.63 -35.55 -36.55
C SER A 9 46.51 -34.05 -36.29
N SER A 10 47.47 -33.24 -36.75
CA SER A 10 47.41 -31.78 -36.59
C SER A 10 46.35 -31.15 -37.48
N GLU A 11 46.16 -31.63 -38.71
CA GLU A 11 45.10 -31.15 -39.60
C GLU A 11 43.70 -31.43 -39.04
N LEU A 12 43.49 -32.60 -38.44
CA LEU A 12 42.22 -32.95 -37.79
C LEU A 12 41.92 -32.06 -36.57
N ASP A 13 42.93 -31.72 -35.78
CA ASP A 13 42.78 -30.80 -34.64
C ASP A 13 42.49 -29.37 -35.09
N GLU A 14 43.14 -28.88 -36.16
CA GLU A 14 42.84 -27.58 -36.76
C GLU A 14 41.41 -27.53 -37.34
N MET A 15 40.98 -28.60 -38.02
CA MET A 15 39.60 -28.73 -38.51
C MET A 15 38.59 -28.72 -37.36
N ALA A 16 38.88 -29.41 -36.26
CA ALA A 16 38.03 -29.41 -35.07
C ALA A 16 37.95 -28.00 -34.43
N GLN A 17 39.08 -27.29 -34.31
CA GLN A 17 39.10 -25.91 -33.82
C GLN A 17 38.31 -24.97 -34.73
N HIS A 18 38.46 -25.09 -36.05
CA HIS A 18 37.72 -24.27 -37.00
C HIS A 18 36.21 -24.58 -36.96
N MET A 19 35.83 -25.84 -36.78
CA MET A 19 34.43 -26.24 -36.60
C MET A 19 33.84 -25.66 -35.32
N ILE A 20 34.56 -25.72 -34.20
CA ILE A 20 34.15 -25.09 -32.93
C ILE A 20 33.99 -23.58 -33.11
N MET A 21 34.93 -22.93 -33.81
CA MET A 21 34.84 -21.49 -34.10
C MET A 21 33.60 -21.16 -34.94
N CYS A 22 33.33 -21.94 -35.99
CA CYS A 22 32.14 -21.77 -36.82
C CYS A 22 30.84 -21.99 -36.04
N MET A 23 30.79 -23.00 -35.17
CA MET A 23 29.64 -23.25 -34.29
C MET A 23 29.42 -22.10 -33.31
N ASN A 24 30.49 -21.57 -32.70
CA ASN A 24 30.38 -20.41 -31.81
C ASN A 24 29.93 -19.14 -32.55
N ILE A 25 30.43 -18.91 -33.77
CA ILE A 25 29.98 -17.79 -34.62
C ILE A 25 28.50 -17.97 -34.98
N TYR A 26 28.08 -19.18 -35.32
CA TYR A 26 26.69 -19.49 -35.63
C TYR A 26 25.77 -19.30 -34.42
N ASP A 27 26.13 -19.84 -33.25
CA ASP A 27 25.37 -19.67 -32.00
C ASP A 27 25.29 -18.21 -31.59
N TYR A 28 26.38 -17.44 -31.73
CA TYR A 28 26.36 -16.00 -31.50
C TYR A 28 25.43 -15.28 -32.48
N TRP A 29 25.52 -15.61 -33.77
CA TRP A 29 24.70 -15.01 -34.80
C TRP A 29 23.21 -15.30 -34.56
N TYR A 30 22.85 -16.55 -34.26
CA TYR A 30 21.48 -16.94 -33.96
C TYR A 30 20.96 -16.34 -32.66
N SER A 31 21.81 -16.22 -31.62
CA SER A 31 21.39 -15.70 -30.32
C SER A 31 21.28 -14.17 -30.25
N TYR A 32 22.10 -13.44 -31.03
CA TYR A 32 22.25 -12.00 -30.87
C TYR A 32 22.02 -11.18 -32.15
N VAL A 33 22.16 -11.77 -33.33
CA VAL A 33 22.00 -11.09 -34.63
C VAL A 33 20.62 -11.38 -35.22
N ASP A 34 20.22 -12.66 -35.31
CA ASP A 34 18.91 -13.05 -35.82
C ASP A 34 17.82 -12.92 -34.75
N LYS A 35 17.34 -11.70 -34.56
CA LYS A 35 16.38 -11.38 -33.50
C LYS A 35 14.99 -11.88 -33.86
N VAL A 36 14.62 -13.03 -33.30
CA VAL A 36 13.23 -13.53 -33.36
C VAL A 36 12.32 -12.68 -32.47
N PRO A 37 11.18 -12.17 -32.97
CA PRO A 37 10.21 -11.44 -32.16
C PRO A 37 9.67 -12.31 -31.01
N CYS A 38 9.75 -11.79 -29.79
CA CYS A 38 9.28 -12.49 -28.59
C CYS A 38 7.81 -12.15 -28.24
N HIS A 39 7.44 -10.88 -28.34
CA HIS A 39 6.09 -10.39 -28.04
C HIS A 39 5.22 -10.44 -29.29
N THR A 40 4.52 -11.56 -29.48
CA THR A 40 3.81 -11.91 -30.72
C THR A 40 2.31 -12.12 -30.53
N SER A 41 1.77 -11.81 -29.35
CA SER A 41 0.32 -11.82 -29.13
C SER A 41 -0.39 -10.91 -30.13
N ILE A 42 -1.62 -11.28 -30.45
CA ILE A 42 -2.52 -10.50 -31.30
C ILE A 42 -2.85 -9.15 -30.65
N LEU A 43 -2.90 -9.12 -29.31
CA LEU A 43 -3.19 -7.90 -28.56
C LEU A 43 -1.89 -7.31 -28.00
N SER A 44 -1.69 -6.03 -28.27
CA SER A 44 -0.76 -5.20 -27.50
C SER A 44 -1.29 -4.99 -26.07
N GLY A 45 -0.41 -4.55 -25.15
CA GLY A 45 -0.84 -4.21 -23.79
C GLY A 45 -1.93 -3.15 -23.73
N ALA A 46 -1.94 -2.16 -24.64
CA ALA A 46 -3.00 -1.17 -24.74
C ALA A 46 -4.34 -1.79 -25.17
N GLU A 47 -4.33 -2.67 -26.16
CA GLU A 47 -5.53 -3.36 -26.64
C GLU A 47 -6.08 -4.33 -25.59
N TYR A 48 -5.21 -5.03 -24.85
CA TYR A 48 -5.61 -5.83 -23.69
C TYR A 48 -6.37 -5.00 -22.65
N VAL A 49 -5.88 -3.79 -22.33
CA VAL A 49 -6.57 -2.88 -21.40
C VAL A 49 -7.92 -2.44 -21.95
N GLN A 50 -8.03 -2.13 -23.25
CA GLN A 50 -9.31 -1.81 -23.86
C GLN A 50 -10.27 -3.00 -23.84
N GLU A 51 -9.79 -4.22 -24.03
CA GLU A 51 -10.60 -5.43 -23.93
C GLU A 51 -11.18 -5.61 -22.52
N LEU A 52 -10.38 -5.39 -21.47
CA LEU A 52 -10.86 -5.42 -20.08
C LEU A 52 -11.90 -4.33 -19.81
N LEU A 53 -11.65 -3.12 -20.30
CA LEU A 53 -12.55 -1.98 -20.11
C LEU A 53 -13.89 -2.15 -20.83
N ASN A 54 -13.90 -2.76 -22.00
CA ASN A 54 -15.08 -2.93 -22.84
C ASN A 54 -15.78 -4.29 -22.64
N GLY A 55 -15.17 -5.20 -21.89
CA GLY A 55 -15.73 -6.49 -21.51
C GLY A 55 -16.66 -6.42 -20.29
N HIS A 56 -16.90 -7.60 -19.70
CA HIS A 56 -17.72 -7.72 -18.49
C HIS A 56 -17.11 -6.90 -17.31
N PRO A 57 -17.91 -6.14 -16.54
CA PRO A 57 -17.40 -5.29 -15.45
C PRO A 57 -16.50 -6.00 -14.45
N ASP A 58 -16.81 -7.26 -14.10
CA ASP A 58 -15.97 -8.02 -13.16
C ASP A 58 -14.56 -8.30 -13.67
N ARG A 59 -14.32 -8.27 -15.00
CA ARG A 59 -12.97 -8.55 -15.54
C ARG A 59 -11.97 -7.51 -15.06
N ILE A 60 -12.32 -6.21 -15.12
CA ILE A 60 -11.40 -5.16 -14.66
C ILE A 60 -11.18 -5.23 -13.15
N TYR A 61 -12.24 -5.50 -12.38
CA TYR A 61 -12.12 -5.64 -10.93
C TYR A 61 -11.28 -6.86 -10.55
N ASN A 62 -11.49 -7.99 -11.21
CA ASN A 62 -10.72 -9.21 -10.99
C ASN A 62 -9.27 -9.09 -11.46
N SER A 63 -8.96 -8.21 -12.41
CA SER A 63 -7.58 -7.98 -12.85
C SER A 63 -6.85 -6.91 -12.03
N PHE A 64 -7.53 -5.82 -11.65
CA PHE A 64 -6.91 -4.61 -11.09
C PHE A 64 -7.37 -4.27 -9.67
N ARG A 65 -8.28 -5.07 -9.08
CA ARG A 65 -8.92 -4.82 -7.76
C ARG A 65 -9.55 -3.42 -7.66
N MET A 66 -9.96 -2.87 -8.80
CA MET A 66 -10.45 -1.51 -8.94
C MET A 66 -11.57 -1.48 -9.97
N ASP A 67 -12.70 -0.86 -9.62
CA ASP A 67 -13.83 -0.70 -10.53
C ASP A 67 -13.45 0.15 -11.75
N LYS A 68 -14.08 -0.15 -12.90
CA LYS A 68 -13.87 0.55 -14.18
C LYS A 68 -13.87 2.07 -14.04
N HIS A 69 -14.88 2.61 -13.38
CA HIS A 69 -15.07 4.05 -13.26
C HIS A 69 -13.99 4.70 -12.37
N VAL A 70 -13.54 4.00 -11.32
CA VAL A 70 -12.45 4.46 -10.43
C VAL A 70 -11.12 4.42 -11.18
N PHE A 71 -10.86 3.35 -11.93
CA PHE A 71 -9.67 3.23 -12.78
C PHE A 71 -9.57 4.38 -13.80
N GLN A 72 -10.66 4.66 -14.51
CA GLN A 72 -10.71 5.76 -15.46
C GLN A 72 -10.50 7.12 -14.77
N ARG A 73 -11.15 7.32 -13.63
CA ARG A 73 -10.98 8.55 -12.84
C ARG A 73 -9.55 8.71 -12.35
N LEU A 74 -8.90 7.65 -11.90
CA LEU A 74 -7.48 7.67 -11.51
C LEU A 74 -6.59 8.09 -12.67
N CYS A 75 -6.78 7.50 -13.86
CA CYS A 75 -6.02 7.86 -15.06
C CYS A 75 -6.20 9.35 -15.41
N CYS A 76 -7.46 9.82 -15.45
CA CYS A 76 -7.78 11.22 -15.72
C CYS A 76 -7.16 12.17 -14.68
N THR A 77 -7.26 11.83 -13.39
CA THR A 77 -6.68 12.64 -12.31
C THR A 77 -5.16 12.74 -12.46
N LEU A 78 -4.47 11.63 -12.68
CA LEU A 78 -3.01 11.60 -12.88
C LEU A 78 -2.57 12.45 -14.08
N GLN A 79 -3.34 12.44 -15.17
CA GLN A 79 -3.08 13.28 -16.34
C GLN A 79 -3.36 14.76 -16.06
N SER A 80 -4.51 15.08 -15.43
CA SER A 80 -4.93 16.46 -15.15
C SER A 80 -3.98 17.19 -14.19
N LEU A 81 -3.38 16.46 -13.25
CA LEU A 81 -2.39 16.98 -12.31
C LEU A 81 -0.96 16.95 -12.85
N ASN A 82 -0.78 16.58 -14.13
CA ASN A 82 0.51 16.49 -14.80
C ASN A 82 1.49 15.56 -14.06
N LEU A 83 0.97 14.50 -13.45
CA LEU A 83 1.75 13.49 -12.70
C LEU A 83 2.14 12.30 -13.58
N LEU A 84 1.35 12.02 -14.62
CA LEU A 84 1.59 10.94 -15.57
C LEU A 84 1.08 11.33 -16.96
N HIS A 85 1.87 11.02 -18.00
CA HIS A 85 1.55 11.31 -19.40
C HIS A 85 1.87 10.12 -20.28
N ASP A 86 1.27 10.11 -21.46
CA ASP A 86 1.58 9.12 -22.49
C ASP A 86 3.07 9.21 -22.85
N ASP A 87 3.70 8.05 -22.92
CA ASP A 87 5.03 7.90 -23.48
C ASP A 87 4.92 7.57 -24.98
N ARG A 88 6.03 7.65 -25.71
CA ARG A 88 6.12 7.25 -27.13
C ARG A 88 5.59 5.83 -27.37
N HIS A 89 5.75 4.95 -26.38
CA HIS A 89 5.49 3.53 -26.52
C HIS A 89 4.34 2.99 -25.68
N VAL A 90 3.96 3.66 -24.58
CA VAL A 90 3.01 3.15 -23.59
C VAL A 90 2.13 4.30 -23.09
N GLY A 91 0.81 4.18 -23.25
CA GLY A 91 -0.15 5.20 -22.81
C GLY A 91 -0.48 5.10 -21.32
N VAL A 92 -1.04 6.17 -20.73
CA VAL A 92 -1.34 6.25 -19.29
C VAL A 92 -2.20 5.09 -18.80
N GLN A 93 -3.25 4.74 -19.53
CA GLN A 93 -4.13 3.62 -19.14
C GLN A 93 -3.36 2.30 -19.06
N GLU A 94 -2.48 2.02 -20.02
CA GLU A 94 -1.65 0.81 -20.02
C GLU A 94 -0.63 0.84 -18.86
N VAL A 95 0.02 1.99 -18.63
CA VAL A 95 0.99 2.15 -17.54
C VAL A 95 0.34 1.93 -16.17
N VAL A 96 -0.83 2.54 -15.92
CA VAL A 96 -1.59 2.36 -14.67
C VAL A 96 -2.10 0.92 -14.54
N ALA A 97 -2.55 0.30 -15.63
CA ALA A 97 -2.98 -1.10 -15.65
C ALA A 97 -1.85 -2.06 -15.31
N ILE A 98 -0.64 -1.86 -15.86
CA ILE A 98 0.55 -2.66 -15.53
C ILE A 98 0.80 -2.62 -14.01
N PHE A 99 0.78 -1.42 -13.42
CA PHE A 99 1.01 -1.26 -12.00
C PHE A 99 -0.06 -1.97 -11.17
N LEU A 100 -1.34 -1.74 -11.47
CA LEU A 100 -2.46 -2.34 -10.74
C LEU A 100 -2.48 -3.87 -10.87
N TYR A 101 -2.21 -4.40 -12.06
CA TYR A 101 -2.10 -5.83 -12.30
C TYR A 101 -1.03 -6.47 -11.39
N ILE A 102 0.13 -5.83 -11.25
CA ILE A 102 1.22 -6.31 -10.39
C ILE A 102 0.81 -6.30 -8.91
N VAL A 103 0.28 -5.18 -8.41
CA VAL A 103 0.00 -5.03 -6.97
C VAL A 103 -1.26 -5.78 -6.52
N SER A 104 -2.20 -6.04 -7.43
CA SER A 104 -3.47 -6.72 -7.12
C SER A 104 -3.28 -8.13 -6.55
N TYR A 105 -2.32 -8.88 -7.09
CA TYR A 105 -2.06 -10.27 -6.73
C TYR A 105 -0.57 -10.56 -6.51
N SER A 106 0.25 -9.52 -6.32
CA SER A 106 1.71 -9.64 -6.21
C SER A 106 2.33 -10.39 -7.41
N GLU A 107 1.86 -10.05 -8.61
CA GLU A 107 2.25 -10.75 -9.82
C GLU A 107 3.73 -10.55 -10.15
N ARG A 108 4.34 -11.61 -10.68
CA ARG A 108 5.75 -11.57 -11.07
C ARG A 108 5.92 -10.69 -12.31
N MET A 109 6.98 -9.89 -12.33
CA MET A 109 7.29 -8.98 -13.46
C MET A 109 7.32 -9.69 -14.83
N ARG A 110 7.71 -10.97 -14.86
CA ARG A 110 7.69 -11.80 -16.07
C ARG A 110 6.28 -12.10 -16.56
N ILE A 111 5.33 -12.33 -15.65
CA ILE A 111 3.93 -12.60 -16.00
C ILE A 111 3.27 -11.33 -16.52
N ALA A 112 3.55 -10.18 -15.90
CA ALA A 112 3.12 -8.89 -16.42
C ALA A 112 3.73 -8.60 -17.81
N ALA A 113 5.02 -8.90 -18.02
CA ALA A 113 5.69 -8.75 -19.31
C ALA A 113 5.01 -9.57 -20.42
N GLU A 114 4.63 -10.80 -20.11
CA GLU A 114 3.87 -11.66 -21.04
C GLU A 114 2.46 -11.09 -21.28
N CYS A 115 1.72 -10.76 -20.23
CA CYS A 115 0.35 -10.25 -20.37
C CYS A 115 0.25 -8.97 -21.21
N PHE A 116 1.12 -7.98 -20.92
CA PHE A 116 1.12 -6.70 -21.61
C PHE A 116 2.01 -6.67 -22.85
N GLN A 117 2.69 -7.77 -23.16
CA GLN A 117 3.55 -7.91 -24.35
C GLN A 117 4.65 -6.84 -24.39
N ARG A 118 5.27 -6.59 -23.23
CA ARG A 118 6.35 -5.62 -23.05
C ARG A 118 7.58 -6.29 -22.46
N SER A 119 8.75 -5.74 -22.74
CA SER A 119 9.98 -6.20 -22.10
C SER A 119 9.90 -6.01 -20.58
N LYS A 120 10.58 -6.88 -19.82
CA LYS A 120 10.67 -6.75 -18.36
C LYS A 120 11.20 -5.39 -17.91
N ASP A 121 12.13 -4.81 -18.68
CA ASP A 121 12.68 -3.47 -18.41
C ASP A 121 11.59 -2.41 -18.56
N THR A 122 10.74 -2.52 -19.57
CA THR A 122 9.59 -1.62 -19.76
C THR A 122 8.64 -1.74 -18.57
N ILE A 123 8.21 -2.96 -18.21
CA ILE A 123 7.32 -3.20 -17.07
C ILE A 123 7.90 -2.59 -15.78
N HIS A 124 9.17 -2.82 -15.50
CA HIS A 124 9.86 -2.28 -14.32
C HIS A 124 9.88 -0.75 -14.30
N CYS A 125 10.23 -0.13 -15.42
CA CYS A 125 10.23 1.32 -15.56
C CYS A 125 8.82 1.90 -15.38
N GLN A 126 7.80 1.29 -15.99
CA GLN A 126 6.42 1.75 -15.86
C GLN A 126 5.89 1.59 -14.43
N PHE A 127 6.20 0.48 -13.76
CA PHE A 127 5.86 0.26 -12.35
C PHE A 127 6.41 1.39 -11.47
N LYS A 128 7.70 1.72 -11.61
CA LYS A 128 8.33 2.82 -10.85
C LYS A 128 7.71 4.17 -11.16
N ARG A 129 7.37 4.43 -12.43
CA ARG A 129 6.73 5.67 -12.85
C ARG A 129 5.37 5.86 -12.17
N VAL A 130 4.52 4.84 -12.17
CA VAL A 130 3.21 4.91 -11.50
C VAL A 130 3.38 5.04 -10.00
N LEU A 131 4.25 4.25 -9.37
CA LEU A 131 4.52 4.35 -7.93
C LEU A 131 4.90 5.78 -7.55
N THR A 132 5.82 6.40 -8.29
CA THR A 132 6.23 7.79 -8.08
C THR A 132 5.07 8.77 -8.24
N ALA A 133 4.24 8.59 -9.28
CA ALA A 133 3.07 9.43 -9.53
C ALA A 133 2.03 9.31 -8.41
N LEU A 134 1.77 8.09 -7.92
CA LEU A 134 0.85 7.84 -6.81
C LEU A 134 1.37 8.43 -5.49
N CYS A 135 2.69 8.35 -5.21
CA CYS A 135 3.27 9.03 -4.05
C CYS A 135 3.10 10.55 -4.12
N LYS A 136 3.18 11.14 -5.32
CA LYS A 136 2.91 12.58 -5.53
C LYS A 136 1.42 12.92 -5.49
N LEU A 137 0.55 11.97 -5.84
CA LEU A 137 -0.90 12.12 -5.75
C LEU A 137 -1.39 12.04 -4.29
N SER A 138 -0.71 11.25 -3.45
CA SER A 138 -1.10 11.00 -2.06
C SER A 138 -1.49 12.27 -1.28
N PRO A 139 -0.69 13.36 -1.25
CA PRO A 139 -1.07 14.59 -0.54
C PRO A 139 -2.31 15.30 -1.09
N HIS A 140 -2.71 15.01 -2.33
CA HIS A 140 -3.92 15.59 -2.90
C HIS A 140 -5.20 14.84 -2.51
N ILE A 141 -5.09 13.54 -2.24
CA ILE A 141 -6.24 12.66 -1.91
C ILE A 141 -6.31 12.39 -0.42
N ILE A 142 -5.18 12.08 0.20
CA ILE A 142 -5.04 11.80 1.63
C ILE A 142 -4.76 13.13 2.31
N ARG A 143 -5.83 13.91 2.51
CA ARG A 143 -5.77 15.16 3.26
C ARG A 143 -6.39 14.98 4.63
N PRO A 144 -5.83 15.59 5.67
CA PRO A 144 -6.50 15.69 6.93
C PRO A 144 -7.84 16.42 6.75
N PRO A 145 -8.89 16.00 7.45
CA PRO A 145 -10.16 16.74 7.49
C PRO A 145 -9.91 18.17 8.01
N SER A 146 -10.71 19.13 7.53
CA SER A 146 -10.66 20.52 8.03
C SER A 146 -10.97 20.51 9.53
N GLN A 147 -9.98 20.87 10.34
CA GLN A 147 -10.13 20.85 11.79
C GLN A 147 -11.08 21.98 12.22
N GLY A 148 -12.19 21.61 12.86
CA GLY A 148 -13.21 22.54 13.34
C GLY A 148 -14.53 22.52 12.55
N GLU A 149 -14.59 21.81 11.42
CA GLU A 149 -15.84 21.56 10.71
C GLU A 149 -16.31 20.14 11.01
N ILE A 150 -17.56 20.01 11.49
CA ILE A 150 -18.17 18.69 11.74
C ILE A 150 -18.51 18.06 10.39
N PRO A 151 -18.02 16.84 10.09
CA PRO A 151 -18.40 16.13 8.87
C PRO A 151 -19.93 16.04 8.73
N SER A 152 -20.42 16.25 7.50
CA SER A 152 -21.87 16.27 7.21
C SER A 152 -22.57 14.95 7.58
N GLU A 153 -21.83 13.84 7.53
CA GLU A 153 -22.23 12.50 7.89
C GLU A 153 -22.52 12.36 9.39
N ILE A 154 -21.83 13.14 10.23
CA ILE A 154 -22.08 13.23 11.66
C ILE A 154 -23.21 14.22 11.90
N LEU A 155 -23.08 15.45 11.38
CA LEU A 155 -24.01 16.55 11.65
C LEU A 155 -25.46 16.22 11.25
N ASN A 156 -25.65 15.55 10.11
CA ASN A 156 -26.99 15.21 9.59
C ASN A 156 -27.56 13.92 10.17
N ASN A 157 -26.83 13.23 11.06
CA ASN A 157 -27.26 11.95 11.62
C ASN A 157 -27.48 12.06 13.14
N PRO A 158 -28.73 11.97 13.63
CA PRO A 158 -29.04 12.08 15.06
C PRO A 158 -28.46 10.91 15.89
N LYS A 159 -28.00 9.83 15.25
CA LYS A 159 -27.26 8.76 15.92
C LYS A 159 -25.85 9.20 16.35
N TYR A 160 -25.27 10.16 15.64
CA TYR A 160 -23.88 10.59 15.83
C TYR A 160 -23.78 12.00 16.43
N TYR A 161 -24.64 12.92 16.00
CA TYR A 161 -24.71 14.26 16.59
C TYR A 161 -25.72 14.29 17.76
N PRO A 162 -25.38 14.89 18.92
CA PRO A 162 -24.17 15.70 19.19
C PRO A 162 -22.96 14.92 19.70
N TYR A 163 -23.09 13.62 19.98
CA TYR A 163 -22.11 12.81 20.71
C TYR A 163 -20.68 12.83 20.13
N PHE A 164 -20.54 12.90 18.81
CA PHE A 164 -19.26 12.90 18.10
C PHE A 164 -18.92 14.27 17.47
N GLU A 165 -19.41 15.38 18.02
CA GLU A 165 -19.19 16.73 17.45
C GLU A 165 -17.72 17.16 17.36
N LYS A 166 -16.83 16.54 18.15
CA LYS A 166 -15.38 16.79 18.14
C LYS A 166 -14.59 15.74 17.35
N CYS A 167 -15.26 14.76 16.75
CA CYS A 167 -14.63 13.74 15.94
C CYS A 167 -14.19 14.31 14.59
N ILE A 168 -12.90 14.27 14.30
CA ILE A 168 -12.37 14.73 13.02
C ILE A 168 -12.36 13.62 11.96
N GLY A 169 -12.31 12.36 12.36
CA GLY A 169 -12.34 11.22 11.44
C GLY A 169 -12.15 9.89 12.15
N ALA A 170 -12.18 8.82 11.36
CA ALA A 170 -11.95 7.46 11.84
C ALA A 170 -10.64 6.90 11.27
N ILE A 171 -9.86 6.23 12.11
CA ILE A 171 -8.65 5.49 11.71
C ILE A 171 -8.95 4.01 11.93
N ASP A 172 -8.99 3.27 10.84
CA ASP A 172 -9.17 1.83 10.84
C ASP A 172 -7.85 1.13 10.48
N GLY A 173 -7.67 -0.07 11.04
CA GLY A 173 -6.53 -0.92 10.76
C GLY A 173 -6.62 -1.50 9.34
N THR A 174 -5.55 -1.39 8.56
CA THR A 174 -5.39 -2.16 7.33
C THR A 174 -4.14 -3.00 7.46
N HIS A 175 -4.28 -4.33 7.40
CA HIS A 175 -3.13 -5.22 7.38
C HIS A 175 -2.39 -5.08 6.04
N VAL A 176 -1.26 -4.37 6.06
CA VAL A 176 -0.33 -4.29 4.94
C VAL A 176 0.84 -5.22 5.22
N ALA A 177 1.11 -6.17 4.31
CA ALA A 177 2.31 -6.98 4.38
C ALA A 177 3.54 -6.08 4.20
N ALA A 178 4.38 -5.97 5.24
CA ALA A 178 5.58 -5.14 5.24
C ALA A 178 6.83 -5.97 5.55
N TRP A 179 7.95 -5.63 4.90
CA TRP A 179 9.25 -6.21 5.20
C TRP A 179 10.13 -5.20 5.95
N ALA A 180 10.51 -5.55 7.17
CA ALA A 180 11.50 -4.81 7.93
C ALA A 180 12.94 -5.27 7.56
N PRO A 181 13.95 -4.37 7.64
CA PRO A 181 15.36 -4.75 7.55
C PRO A 181 15.68 -5.90 8.51
N ALA A 182 16.57 -6.81 8.12
CA ALA A 182 16.89 -8.04 8.86
C ALA A 182 17.20 -7.79 10.35
N GLN A 183 17.88 -6.69 10.66
CA GLN A 183 18.25 -6.29 12.02
C GLN A 183 17.04 -5.90 12.89
N LYS A 184 15.94 -5.48 12.27
CA LYS A 184 14.70 -5.06 12.95
C LYS A 184 13.60 -6.09 12.85
N GLN A 185 13.77 -7.19 12.10
CA GLN A 185 12.71 -8.15 11.85
C GLN A 185 12.08 -8.70 13.13
N THR A 186 12.86 -8.97 14.17
CA THR A 186 12.37 -9.47 15.46
C THR A 186 11.35 -8.53 16.11
N SER A 187 11.55 -7.21 15.99
CA SER A 187 10.65 -6.18 16.53
C SER A 187 9.36 -6.00 15.72
N TYR A 188 9.33 -6.50 14.47
CA TYR A 188 8.21 -6.42 13.52
C TYR A 188 7.69 -7.80 13.09
N ARG A 189 7.99 -8.88 13.85
CA ARG A 189 7.60 -10.27 13.51
C ARG A 189 6.29 -10.67 14.20
N GLY A 190 5.29 -11.06 13.41
CA GLY A 190 3.99 -11.61 13.88
C GLY A 190 2.79 -10.75 13.46
N THR A 191 1.57 -11.18 13.82
CA THR A 191 0.32 -10.39 13.75
C THR A 191 0.23 -9.39 14.91
N ALA A 192 1.35 -8.77 15.27
CA ALA A 192 1.48 -7.83 16.37
C ALA A 192 2.02 -6.52 15.79
N ASN A 193 1.34 -5.39 15.85
CA ASN A 193 0.05 -5.00 16.40
C ASN A 193 -0.20 -3.67 15.64
N ASP A 194 -1.36 -3.42 15.02
CA ASP A 194 -1.56 -2.20 14.20
C ASP A 194 -1.16 -0.91 14.97
N SER A 195 -1.22 -0.99 16.30
CA SER A 195 -0.71 -0.02 17.26
C SER A 195 0.79 0.32 17.13
N ARG A 196 1.70 -0.61 16.80
CA ARG A 196 3.15 -0.31 16.67
C ARG A 196 3.47 0.52 15.44
N VAL A 197 2.89 0.16 14.29
CA VAL A 197 3.03 0.94 13.05
C VAL A 197 2.40 2.31 13.23
N PHE A 198 1.23 2.34 13.86
CA PHE A 198 0.54 3.58 14.19
C PHE A 198 1.32 4.47 15.15
N VAL A 199 1.84 3.94 16.26
CA VAL A 199 2.71 4.69 17.20
C VAL A 199 3.92 5.25 16.46
N ALA A 200 4.60 4.45 15.64
CA ALA A 200 5.72 4.93 14.84
C ALA A 200 5.30 6.00 13.80
N ALA A 201 4.06 5.93 13.29
CA ALA A 201 3.52 6.92 12.36
C ALA A 201 3.31 8.27 13.05
N VAL A 202 2.77 8.28 14.27
CA VAL A 202 2.42 9.50 15.01
C VAL A 202 3.58 10.08 15.81
N THR A 203 4.55 9.29 16.28
CA THR A 203 5.68 9.80 17.07
C THR A 203 6.73 10.51 16.23
N ARG A 204 6.96 10.03 15.00
CA ARG A 204 8.04 10.49 14.12
C ARG A 204 7.69 11.80 13.41
N PRO A 205 8.39 12.91 13.68
CA PRO A 205 8.12 14.20 13.05
C PRO A 205 8.16 14.17 11.51
N GLU A 206 9.03 13.32 10.93
CA GLU A 206 9.21 13.20 9.49
C GLU A 206 7.95 12.72 8.75
N ASN A 207 7.06 12.01 9.44
CA ASN A 207 5.81 11.50 8.86
C ASN A 207 4.76 12.60 8.68
N LYS A 208 4.92 13.75 9.35
CA LYS A 208 3.99 14.89 9.31
C LYS A 208 2.54 14.46 9.55
N PHE A 209 2.34 13.59 10.54
CA PHE A 209 1.01 13.11 10.89
C PHE A 209 0.12 14.29 11.32
N PRO A 210 -1.12 14.39 10.82
CA PRO A 210 -2.01 15.49 11.13
C PRO A 210 -2.70 15.31 12.49
N PHE A 211 -2.03 15.72 13.55
CA PHE A 211 -2.57 15.69 14.91
C PHE A 211 -3.81 16.58 15.06
N PRO A 212 -4.84 16.13 15.81
CA PRO A 212 -6.01 16.95 16.11
C PRO A 212 -5.63 18.20 16.92
N ASN A 213 -6.39 19.29 16.71
CA ASN A 213 -6.35 20.44 17.60
C ASN A 213 -6.86 20.07 19.00
N GLU A 214 -6.54 20.90 19.98
CA GLU A 214 -7.00 20.74 21.36
C GLU A 214 -8.53 20.57 21.42
N GLY A 215 -8.98 19.52 22.13
CA GLY A 215 -10.40 19.15 22.25
C GLY A 215 -10.98 18.35 21.08
N TYR A 216 -10.23 18.11 20.00
CA TYR A 216 -10.63 17.25 18.88
C TYR A 216 -9.95 15.88 18.95
N TYR A 217 -10.55 14.87 18.32
CA TYR A 217 -9.99 13.52 18.31
C TYR A 217 -10.34 12.70 17.05
N TYR A 218 -9.48 11.75 16.71
CA TYR A 218 -9.81 10.65 15.81
C TYR A 218 -10.47 9.51 16.60
N VAL A 219 -11.49 8.87 16.04
CA VAL A 219 -11.94 7.57 16.56
C VAL A 219 -11.06 6.48 15.97
N VAL A 220 -10.59 5.55 16.79
CA VAL A 220 -9.70 4.45 16.37
C VAL A 220 -10.35 3.10 16.64
N ASP A 221 -9.94 2.04 15.95
CA ASP A 221 -10.39 0.68 16.28
C ASP A 221 -10.03 0.27 17.73
N ALA A 222 -10.78 -0.68 18.28
CA ALA A 222 -10.60 -1.19 19.64
C ALA A 222 -9.20 -1.78 19.87
N GLY A 223 -8.49 -2.23 18.82
CA GLY A 223 -7.11 -2.71 18.91
C GLY A 223 -6.09 -1.63 19.27
N TYR A 224 -6.41 -0.35 19.10
CA TYR A 224 -5.52 0.76 19.42
C TYR A 224 -5.61 1.18 20.90
N THR A 225 -4.64 1.99 21.32
CA THR A 225 -4.58 2.56 22.67
C THR A 225 -5.39 3.85 22.72
N ASN A 226 -6.20 4.03 23.76
CA ASN A 226 -6.86 5.31 24.03
C ASN A 226 -5.81 6.31 24.53
N MET A 227 -5.59 7.40 23.81
CA MET A 227 -4.50 8.34 24.09
C MET A 227 -4.85 9.73 23.53
N PRO A 228 -4.18 10.82 23.94
CA PRO A 228 -4.55 12.18 23.54
C PRO A 228 -4.77 12.33 22.03
N GLY A 229 -5.94 12.82 21.65
CA GLY A 229 -6.33 12.96 20.23
C GLY A 229 -6.81 11.68 19.54
N PHE A 230 -6.83 10.55 20.22
CA PHE A 230 -7.25 9.24 19.68
C PHE A 230 -8.20 8.52 20.65
N LEU A 231 -9.48 8.50 20.30
CA LEU A 231 -10.57 7.92 21.09
C LEU A 231 -10.80 6.47 20.69
N ALA A 232 -10.36 5.53 21.53
CA ALA A 232 -10.63 4.10 21.33
C ALA A 232 -11.97 3.71 22.00
N PRO A 233 -12.84 2.93 21.34
CA PRO A 233 -14.09 2.45 21.94
C PRO A 233 -13.80 1.51 23.11
N TYR A 234 -14.82 1.25 23.93
CA TYR A 234 -14.71 0.17 24.92
C TYR A 234 -14.46 -1.16 24.21
N ARG A 235 -13.40 -1.85 24.62
CA ARG A 235 -13.16 -3.22 24.18
C ARG A 235 -14.26 -4.10 24.76
N ALA A 236 -15.10 -4.68 23.90
CA ALA A 236 -16.05 -5.69 24.33
C ALA A 236 -15.26 -6.93 24.82
N ARG A 237 -15.20 -7.16 26.14
CA ARG A 237 -14.72 -8.43 26.68
C ARG A 237 -15.90 -9.34 26.98
N ARG A 238 -15.90 -10.49 26.30
CA ARG A 238 -16.42 -11.74 26.82
C ARG A 238 -15.74 -11.98 28.18
N ASP A 239 -16.49 -11.78 29.27
CA ASP A 239 -16.25 -12.36 30.59
C ASP A 239 -14.84 -12.16 31.20
N ARG A 240 -14.58 -10.95 31.75
CA ARG A 240 -13.97 -10.66 33.07
C ARG A 240 -13.37 -9.25 33.14
N LEU A 241 -13.56 -8.66 34.32
CA LEU A 241 -13.23 -7.31 34.76
C LEU A 241 -11.72 -7.00 34.67
N PHE A 242 -11.42 -5.79 34.18
CA PHE A 242 -10.21 -4.97 34.35
C PHE A 242 -8.87 -5.70 34.51
N GLU A 243 -8.17 -5.88 33.39
CA GLU A 243 -6.72 -5.72 33.38
C GLU A 243 -6.44 -4.59 32.39
N ASP A 244 -6.04 -3.45 32.95
CA ASP A 244 -5.47 -2.34 32.19
C ASP A 244 -4.23 -2.90 31.48
N PHE A 245 -4.14 -2.72 30.17
CA PHE A 245 -2.86 -2.89 29.51
C PHE A 245 -2.04 -1.68 29.94
N ASP A 246 -1.18 -1.90 30.93
CA ASP A 246 -0.33 -0.86 31.49
C ASP A 246 0.49 -0.23 30.37
N VAL A 247 0.46 1.10 30.33
CA VAL A 247 1.25 1.93 29.41
C VAL A 247 2.75 1.64 29.57
N GLU A 248 3.15 1.07 30.70
CA GLU A 248 4.51 0.58 30.98
C GLU A 248 4.97 -0.49 29.98
N ASP A 249 4.07 -1.33 29.45
CA ASP A 249 4.40 -2.33 28.42
C ASP A 249 4.70 -1.72 27.03
N MET A 250 4.48 -0.42 26.86
CA MET A 250 4.82 0.34 25.64
C MET A 250 6.05 1.25 25.81
N ILE A 251 6.61 1.37 27.01
CA ILE A 251 7.87 2.11 27.24
C ILE A 251 9.03 1.19 26.85
N PHE A 252 9.60 1.40 25.67
CA PHE A 252 10.81 0.71 25.25
C PHE A 252 12.04 1.41 25.83
N GLU A 253 12.88 0.67 26.56
CA GLU A 253 14.27 1.04 26.81
C GLU A 253 15.07 0.95 25.49
N GLU A 254 14.96 1.94 24.60
CA GLU A 254 15.95 2.19 23.54
C GLU A 254 15.91 3.66 23.10
N GLU A 255 16.96 4.40 23.48
CA GLU A 255 17.38 5.73 23.02
C GLU A 255 16.29 6.82 22.81
N SER A 256 15.78 7.37 23.92
CA SER A 256 15.81 8.81 24.29
C SER A 256 15.45 9.91 23.26
N THR A 257 14.84 9.61 22.11
CA THR A 257 14.56 10.65 21.09
C THR A 257 13.20 10.50 20.39
N ALA A 258 12.40 9.48 20.72
CA ALA A 258 11.20 9.14 19.94
C ALA A 258 9.85 9.53 20.58
N THR A 259 9.80 10.20 21.72
CA THR A 259 8.54 10.49 22.46
C THR A 259 8.19 11.98 22.59
N GLU A 260 8.93 12.89 21.97
CA GLU A 260 8.71 14.35 22.16
C GLU A 260 7.32 14.85 21.67
N ASN A 261 6.64 14.11 20.79
CA ASN A 261 5.35 14.56 20.21
C ASN A 261 4.10 14.01 20.89
N LEU A 262 4.24 13.09 21.86
CA LEU A 262 3.12 12.49 22.56
C LEU A 262 3.28 12.67 24.06
N ASP A 263 2.56 13.62 24.61
CA ASP A 263 2.48 13.81 26.06
C ASP A 263 1.61 12.70 26.66
N MET A 264 2.27 11.61 27.01
CA MET A 264 1.71 10.43 27.65
C MET A 264 1.60 10.58 29.18
N SER A 265 1.53 11.81 29.71
CA SER A 265 1.30 12.02 31.13
C SER A 265 0.01 11.35 31.60
N PRO A 266 -0.06 10.87 32.86
CA PRO A 266 -1.27 10.25 33.41
C PRO A 266 -2.51 11.15 33.30
N GLU A 267 -2.32 12.47 33.38
CA GLU A 267 -3.36 13.49 33.25
C GLU A 267 -3.99 13.49 31.84
N ASN A 268 -3.15 13.42 30.81
CA ASN A 268 -3.59 13.40 29.41
C ASN A 268 -4.22 12.06 29.00
N LEU A 269 -3.75 10.95 29.56
CA LEU A 269 -4.37 9.64 29.37
C LEU A 269 -5.77 9.58 30.02
N ALA A 270 -5.93 10.23 31.18
CA ALA A 270 -7.21 10.37 31.87
C ALA A 270 -8.18 11.24 31.07
N HIS A 271 -7.70 12.28 30.38
CA HIS A 271 -8.55 13.18 29.60
C HIS A 271 -9.38 12.45 28.53
N MET A 272 -8.74 11.66 27.66
CA MET A 272 -9.48 10.93 26.62
C MET A 272 -10.36 9.81 27.18
N THR A 273 -10.01 9.29 28.36
CA THR A 273 -10.86 8.34 29.08
C THR A 273 -12.13 9.03 29.59
N HIS A 274 -12.02 10.25 30.10
CA HIS A 274 -13.16 11.07 30.51
C HIS A 274 -14.08 11.38 29.33
N VAL A 275 -13.53 11.89 28.22
CA VAL A 275 -14.28 12.17 26.98
C VAL A 275 -15.05 10.93 26.51
N ARG A 276 -14.41 9.76 26.51
CA ARG A 276 -15.08 8.49 26.15
C ARG A 276 -16.27 8.19 27.06
N ASN A 277 -16.08 8.35 28.38
CA ASN A 277 -17.10 8.04 29.37
C ASN A 277 -18.29 9.00 29.25
N GLU A 278 -18.06 10.31 29.06
CA GLU A 278 -19.11 11.30 28.85
C GLU A 278 -19.96 10.96 27.62
N ILE A 279 -19.31 10.67 26.49
CA ILE A 279 -20.00 10.25 25.26
C ILE A 279 -20.86 9.00 25.50
N ALA A 280 -20.34 8.02 26.24
CA ALA A 280 -21.06 6.80 26.55
C ALA A 280 -22.25 7.03 27.49
N GLU A 281 -22.09 7.88 28.49
CA GLU A 281 -23.17 8.27 29.40
C GLU A 281 -24.29 9.02 28.68
N ASP A 282 -23.95 9.97 27.81
CA ASP A 282 -24.92 10.74 27.04
C ASP A 282 -25.67 9.87 26.04
N LEU A 283 -24.97 8.94 25.38
CA LEU A 283 -25.60 7.93 24.53
C LEU A 283 -26.55 7.04 25.35
N TRP A 284 -26.14 6.60 26.54
CA TRP A 284 -26.96 5.76 27.40
C TRP A 284 -28.22 6.48 27.87
N ARG A 285 -28.10 7.73 28.34
CA ARG A 285 -29.22 8.57 28.78
C ARG A 285 -30.25 8.79 27.66
N ALA A 286 -29.79 8.99 26.42
CA ALA A 286 -30.68 9.16 25.28
C ALA A 286 -31.40 7.85 24.89
N PHE A 287 -30.78 6.69 25.15
CA PHE A 287 -31.33 5.38 24.83
C PHE A 287 -32.29 4.83 25.90
N THR A 288 -32.15 5.25 27.16
CA THR A 288 -33.05 4.88 28.24
C THR A 288 -34.19 5.91 28.39
N PRO A 289 -35.42 5.61 27.96
CA PRO A 289 -36.54 6.53 28.15
C PRO A 289 -36.81 6.77 29.64
N ASN A 290 -37.15 8.00 29.98
CA ASN A 290 -37.47 8.44 31.34
C ASN A 290 -38.60 7.55 31.93
N PRO A 291 -38.38 6.86 33.06
CA PRO A 291 -39.41 5.99 33.66
C PRO A 291 -40.66 6.74 34.15
N GLU A 292 -40.68 8.08 34.13
CA GLU A 292 -41.83 8.89 34.55
C GLU A 292 -42.88 9.14 33.45
N ILE A 293 -42.75 8.54 32.27
CA ILE A 293 -43.76 8.60 31.19
C ILE A 293 -44.16 7.18 30.78
N VAL A 294 -44.90 6.49 31.66
CA VAL A 294 -45.73 5.31 31.34
C VAL A 294 -47.04 5.40 32.10
#